data_AF-A0A8R7PWY7-F1
#
_entry.id   AF-A0A8R7PWY7-F1
#
_cell.length_a   1.000
_cell.length_b   1.000
_cell.length_c   1.000
_cell.angle_alpha   90.00
_cell.angle_beta   90.00
_cell.angle_gamma   90.00
#
_symmetry.space_group_name_H-M   'P 1'
#
loop_
_entity.id
_entity.type
_entity.pdbx_description
1 polymer ?
#
loop_
_entity_poly.entity_id
_entity_poly.type
_entity_poly.pdbx_seq_one_letter_code
_entity_poly.pdbx_strand_id
1 'polypeptide(L)'
;MDLILPFKVGDVVETRSYNVGYRGAWFRCKITDMCIRSGHMECQVEYIDYPDERRKWNRLFKIPPKCRNQKASQNREIMLRPPFPRWCWENDIAELGPQTDVVAVVSSPWKVGDLIDWWYTDCFWTGKITELMSDDKVKVIIYYGEH
;
A
#
# COMPACT_ATOMS: atom_id res chain seq x y z
N MET A 1 -21.92 -16.38 9.42
CA MET A 1 -21.65 -15.07 8.83
C MET A 1 -20.68 -15.29 7.69
N ASP A 2 -21.11 -15.04 6.47
CA ASP A 2 -20.18 -15.00 5.34
C ASP A 2 -19.32 -13.75 5.51
N LEU A 3 -18.01 -13.95 5.63
CA LEU A 3 -17.06 -12.85 5.69
C LEU A 3 -17.00 -12.22 4.31
N ILE A 4 -17.72 -11.12 4.11
CA ILE A 4 -17.63 -10.32 2.88
C ILE A 4 -16.27 -9.62 2.90
N LEU A 5 -15.33 -10.13 2.12
CA LEU A 5 -14.06 -9.47 1.88
C LEU A 5 -14.24 -8.45 0.76
N PRO A 6 -13.61 -7.26 0.87
CA PRO A 6 -13.59 -6.29 -0.23
C PRO A 6 -12.67 -6.70 -1.38
N PHE A 7 -12.14 -7.93 -1.34
CA PHE A 7 -11.20 -8.47 -2.32
C PHE A 7 -11.65 -9.86 -2.77
N LYS A 8 -11.43 -10.16 -4.05
CA LYS A 8 -11.63 -11.46 -4.68
C LYS A 8 -10.44 -11.85 -5.55
N VAL A 9 -10.38 -13.13 -5.92
CA VAL A 9 -9.42 -13.62 -6.91
C VAL A 9 -9.59 -12.85 -8.21
N GLY A 10 -8.46 -12.40 -8.78
CA GLY A 10 -8.41 -11.58 -9.98
C GLY A 10 -8.25 -10.09 -9.72
N ASP A 11 -8.54 -9.59 -8.51
CA ASP A 11 -8.38 -8.18 -8.18
C ASP A 11 -6.91 -7.75 -8.21
N VAL A 12 -6.69 -6.52 -8.69
CA VAL A 12 -5.41 -5.82 -8.55
C VAL A 12 -5.40 -5.12 -7.19
N VAL A 13 -4.29 -5.24 -6.49
CA VAL A 13 -4.11 -4.83 -5.10
C VAL A 13 -2.68 -4.37 -4.86
N GLU A 14 -2.44 -3.73 -3.74
CA GLU A 14 -1.10 -3.44 -3.26
C GLU A 14 -0.81 -4.24 -1.99
N THR A 15 0.34 -4.92 -1.96
CA THR A 15 0.80 -5.69 -0.81
C THR A 15 2.02 -5.06 -0.19
N ARG A 16 2.15 -5.08 1.13
CA ARG A 16 3.36 -4.61 1.81
C ARG A 16 4.20 -5.74 2.38
N SER A 17 5.47 -5.45 2.63
CA SER A 17 6.43 -6.39 3.21
C SER A 17 7.00 -5.88 4.53
N TYR A 18 7.35 -6.82 5.40
CA TYR A 18 8.17 -6.54 6.60
C TYR A 18 9.59 -7.06 6.47
N ASN A 19 9.97 -7.56 5.30
CA ASN A 19 11.35 -7.97 5.05
C ASN A 19 12.27 -6.75 5.22
N VAL A 20 13.46 -7.00 5.78
CA VAL A 20 14.50 -5.97 5.88
C VAL A 20 14.79 -5.44 4.47
N GLY A 21 14.91 -4.13 4.34
CA GLY A 21 15.05 -3.45 3.06
C GLY A 21 13.74 -3.04 2.39
N TYR A 22 12.58 -3.54 2.81
CA TYR A 22 11.26 -3.25 2.21
C TYR A 22 10.22 -2.77 3.23
N ARG A 23 10.65 -2.38 4.43
CA ARG A 23 9.77 -1.80 5.44
C ARG A 23 9.25 -0.46 4.90
N GLY A 24 7.93 -0.33 4.75
CA GLY A 24 7.27 0.84 4.18
C GLY A 24 6.97 0.75 2.68
N ALA A 25 7.36 -0.35 2.02
CA ALA A 25 7.06 -0.56 0.60
C ALA A 25 5.69 -1.23 0.38
N TRP A 26 4.99 -0.80 -0.67
CA TRP A 26 3.76 -1.36 -1.20
C TRP A 26 3.96 -1.74 -2.68
N PHE A 27 3.78 -3.01 -2.99
CA PHE A 27 3.99 -3.61 -4.31
C PHE A 27 2.66 -3.90 -4.99
N ARG A 28 2.54 -3.55 -6.27
CA ARG A 28 1.35 -3.86 -7.06
C ARG A 28 1.32 -5.35 -7.39
N CYS A 29 0.19 -5.98 -7.12
CA CYS A 29 0.00 -7.40 -7.28
C CYS A 29 -1.38 -7.72 -7.86
N LYS A 30 -1.53 -8.94 -8.37
CA LYS A 30 -2.82 -9.54 -8.68
C LYS A 30 -3.07 -10.71 -7.72
N ILE A 31 -4.28 -10.78 -7.15
CA ILE A 31 -4.69 -11.92 -6.32
C ILE A 31 -4.92 -13.12 -7.23
N THR A 32 -4.19 -14.21 -6.99
CA THR A 32 -4.34 -15.46 -7.75
C THR A 32 -5.15 -16.51 -7.00
N ASP A 33 -5.17 -16.47 -5.67
CA ASP A 33 -5.94 -17.39 -4.82
C ASP A 33 -6.18 -16.79 -3.43
N MET A 34 -7.20 -17.25 -2.71
CA MET A 34 -7.55 -16.82 -1.35
C MET A 34 -8.10 -17.99 -0.55
N CYS A 35 -7.64 -18.18 0.68
CA CYS A 35 -8.19 -19.21 1.56
C CYS A 35 -7.97 -18.89 3.04
N ILE A 36 -8.71 -19.60 3.90
CA ILE A 36 -8.45 -19.60 5.34
C ILE A 36 -7.51 -20.75 5.68
N ARG A 37 -6.34 -20.45 6.24
CA ARG A 37 -5.35 -21.43 6.72
C ARG A 37 -5.08 -21.20 8.19
N SER A 38 -5.27 -22.25 9.00
CA SER A 38 -5.05 -22.21 10.46
C SER A 38 -5.75 -21.02 11.15
N GLY A 39 -6.99 -20.70 10.72
CA GLY A 39 -7.76 -19.57 11.26
C GLY A 39 -7.29 -18.19 10.81
N HIS A 40 -6.44 -18.10 9.77
CA HIS A 40 -6.00 -16.84 9.18
C HIS A 40 -6.41 -16.76 7.71
N MET A 41 -6.90 -15.60 7.30
CA MET A 41 -7.10 -15.31 5.88
C MET A 41 -5.74 -15.10 5.23
N GLU A 42 -5.47 -15.84 4.16
CA GLU A 42 -4.27 -15.72 3.33
C GLU A 42 -4.65 -15.53 1.86
N CYS A 43 -3.89 -14.72 1.14
CA CYS A 43 -3.97 -14.58 -0.31
C CYS A 43 -2.66 -15.02 -0.96
N GLN A 44 -2.77 -15.67 -2.11
CA GLN A 44 -1.65 -15.84 -3.02
C GLN A 44 -1.67 -14.70 -4.01
N VAL A 45 -0.49 -14.14 -4.28
CA VAL A 45 -0.33 -13.00 -5.18
C VAL A 45 0.77 -13.23 -6.19
N GLU A 46 0.62 -12.59 -7.34
CA GLU A 46 1.64 -12.42 -8.37
C GLU A 46 2.02 -10.94 -8.47
N TYR A 47 3.32 -10.63 -8.44
CA TYR A 47 3.82 -9.26 -8.47
C TYR A 47 3.82 -8.75 -9.91
N ILE A 48 3.14 -7.62 -10.15
CA ILE A 48 2.99 -7.05 -11.50
C ILE A 48 4.34 -6.52 -12.01
N ASP A 49 5.07 -5.84 -11.13
CA ASP A 49 6.32 -5.18 -11.44
C ASP A 49 7.56 -6.08 -11.27
N TYR A 50 7.35 -7.30 -10.78
CA TYR A 50 8.41 -8.29 -10.51
C TYR A 50 7.96 -9.67 -11.01
N PRO A 51 7.83 -9.87 -12.34
CA PRO A 51 7.21 -11.07 -12.91
C PRO A 51 7.99 -12.35 -12.61
N ASP A 52 9.29 -12.24 -12.35
CA ASP A 52 10.15 -13.38 -11.99
C ASP A 52 10.00 -13.82 -10.52
N GLU A 53 9.33 -13.01 -9.68
CA GLU A 53 9.12 -13.33 -8.27
C GLU A 53 8.08 -14.45 -8.12
N ARG A 54 8.46 -15.49 -7.37
CA ARG A 54 7.58 -16.65 -7.17
C ARG A 54 6.33 -16.25 -6.39
N ARG A 55 5.19 -16.78 -6.82
CA ARG A 55 3.91 -16.67 -6.08
C ARG A 55 4.07 -17.18 -4.65
N LYS A 56 3.69 -16.34 -3.69
CA LYS A 56 3.78 -16.64 -2.25
C LYS A 56 2.44 -16.38 -1.57
N TRP A 57 2.15 -17.20 -0.57
CA TRP A 57 1.01 -17.01 0.32
C TRP A 57 1.32 -15.93 1.36
N ASN A 58 0.43 -14.97 1.48
CA ASN A 58 0.54 -13.84 2.38
C ASN A 58 -0.68 -13.74 3.26
N ARG A 59 -0.46 -13.68 4.58
CA ARG A 59 -1.52 -13.34 5.53
C ARG A 59 -2.01 -11.92 5.29
N LEU A 60 -3.33 -11.73 5.25
CA LEU A 60 -3.95 -10.42 5.12
C LEU A 60 -3.66 -9.52 6.32
N PHE A 61 -3.42 -10.10 7.49
CA PHE A 61 -3.07 -9.38 8.71
C PHE A 61 -1.81 -9.99 9.32
N LYS A 62 -0.80 -9.16 9.60
CA LYS A 62 0.44 -9.59 10.28
C LYS A 62 0.74 -8.68 11.46
N ILE A 63 1.32 -9.25 12.50
CA ILE A 63 1.84 -8.49 13.65
C ILE A 63 3.15 -7.82 13.19
N PRO A 64 3.29 -6.49 13.32
CA PRO A 64 4.55 -5.80 13.04
C PRO A 64 5.69 -6.39 13.86
N PRO A 65 6.91 -6.48 13.30
CA PRO A 65 8.08 -6.97 14.05
C PRO A 65 8.29 -6.27 15.40
N LYS A 66 8.05 -4.96 15.48
CA LYS A 66 8.13 -4.12 16.69
C LYS A 66 7.15 -4.50 17.81
N CYS A 67 6.09 -5.24 17.49
CA CYS A 67 4.99 -5.53 18.42
C CYS A 67 4.99 -6.97 18.96
N ARG A 68 6.02 -7.78 18.65
CA ARG A 68 6.04 -9.23 18.98
C ARG A 68 5.80 -9.57 20.45
N ASN A 69 6.16 -8.68 21.38
CA ASN A 69 6.03 -8.90 22.83
C ASN A 69 4.74 -8.32 23.44
N GLN A 70 3.89 -7.67 22.64
CA GLN A 70 2.64 -7.06 23.09
C GLN A 70 1.44 -7.97 22.79
N LYS A 71 0.30 -7.78 23.47
CA LYS A 71 -0.91 -8.60 23.27
C LYS A 71 -1.29 -8.64 21.77
N ALA A 72 -1.09 -9.79 21.14
CA ALA A 72 -1.14 -10.01 19.70
C ALA A 72 -2.50 -9.73 19.01
N SER A 73 -3.58 -9.55 19.77
CA SER A 73 -4.91 -9.26 19.24
C SER A 73 -5.11 -7.79 18.87
N GLN A 74 -4.37 -6.86 19.48
CA GLN A 74 -4.54 -5.41 19.23
C GLN A 74 -3.55 -4.83 18.22
N ASN A 75 -2.48 -5.56 17.88
CA ASN A 75 -1.36 -5.03 17.09
C ASN A 75 -1.19 -5.77 15.76
N ARG A 76 -2.29 -6.03 15.04
CA ARG A 76 -2.21 -6.56 13.67
C ARG A 76 -2.48 -5.42 12.71
N GLU A 77 -1.69 -5.33 11.65
CA GLU A 77 -1.96 -4.36 10.60
C GLU A 77 -2.09 -5.07 9.25
N ILE A 78 -2.92 -4.48 8.40
CA ILE A 78 -3.37 -5.06 7.15
C ILE A 78 -2.22 -5.07 6.14
N MET A 79 -2.02 -6.19 5.44
CA MET A 79 -0.91 -6.40 4.51
C MET A 79 -1.30 -6.19 3.05
N LEU A 80 -2.56 -5.84 2.81
CA LEU A 80 -3.22 -5.75 1.52
C LEU A 80 -4.09 -4.50 1.50
N ARG A 81 -4.03 -3.70 0.43
CA ARG A 81 -4.94 -2.58 0.20
C ARG A 81 -5.38 -2.54 -1.26
N PRO A 82 -6.50 -1.86 -1.60
CA PRO A 82 -6.80 -1.52 -2.99
C PRO A 82 -5.66 -0.71 -3.62
N PRO A 83 -5.52 -0.70 -4.94
CA PRO A 83 -4.55 0.16 -5.62
C PRO A 83 -4.78 1.62 -5.23
N PHE A 84 -3.71 2.41 -5.15
CA PHE A 84 -3.84 3.84 -4.92
C PHE A 84 -4.79 4.43 -5.97
N PRO A 85 -5.82 5.21 -5.56
CA PRO A 85 -6.79 5.74 -6.50
C PRO A 85 -6.09 6.67 -7.49
N ARG A 86 -6.70 6.88 -8.65
CA ARG A 86 -6.29 8.00 -9.51
C ARG A 86 -6.40 9.28 -8.70
N TRP A 87 -5.51 10.23 -8.95
CA TRP A 87 -5.58 11.53 -8.31
C TRP A 87 -5.46 12.65 -9.32
N CYS A 88 -6.03 13.81 -8.98
CA CYS A 88 -5.94 15.03 -9.77
C CYS A 88 -5.83 16.24 -8.84
N TRP A 89 -5.42 17.38 -9.39
CA TRP A 89 -5.58 18.65 -8.70
C TRP A 89 -7.04 19.07 -8.68
N GLU A 90 -7.44 19.82 -7.67
CA GLU A 90 -8.80 20.35 -7.54
C GLU A 90 -9.24 21.17 -8.76
N ASN A 91 -8.31 21.91 -9.37
CA ASN A 91 -8.56 22.69 -10.58
C ASN A 91 -8.85 21.81 -11.82
N ASP A 92 -8.40 20.55 -11.80
CA ASP A 92 -8.51 19.62 -12.93
C ASP A 92 -9.72 18.68 -12.79
N ILE A 93 -10.52 18.80 -11.72
CA ILE A 93 -11.70 17.95 -11.49
C ILE A 93 -12.68 18.02 -12.66
N ALA A 94 -12.83 19.19 -13.29
CA ALA A 94 -13.75 19.38 -14.42
C ALA A 94 -13.35 18.55 -15.65
N GLU A 95 -12.10 18.10 -15.75
CA GLU A 95 -11.59 17.25 -16.82
C GLU A 95 -11.89 15.75 -16.56
N LEU A 96 -12.31 15.39 -15.34
CA LEU A 96 -12.69 14.03 -15.00
C LEU A 96 -14.03 13.70 -15.66
N GLY A 97 -14.01 12.74 -16.58
CA GLY A 97 -15.22 12.23 -17.21
C GLY A 97 -16.17 11.55 -16.19
N PRO A 98 -17.47 11.41 -16.53
CA PRO A 98 -18.50 10.85 -15.65
C PRO A 98 -18.31 9.36 -15.29
N GLN A 99 -17.26 8.71 -15.79
CA GLN A 99 -17.01 7.27 -15.66
C GLN A 99 -15.90 6.93 -14.65
N THR A 100 -15.49 7.88 -13.81
CA THR A 100 -14.38 7.68 -12.87
C THR A 100 -14.91 7.20 -11.51
N ASP A 101 -14.64 5.94 -11.14
CA ASP A 101 -15.20 5.30 -9.93
C ASP A 101 -14.84 6.06 -8.63
N VAL A 102 -13.54 6.23 -8.37
CA VAL A 102 -13.01 6.93 -7.18
C VAL A 102 -11.75 7.70 -7.60
N VAL A 103 -11.71 9.00 -7.30
CA VAL A 103 -10.55 9.87 -7.55
C VAL A 103 -10.19 10.61 -6.26
N ALA A 104 -8.91 10.60 -5.90
CA ALA A 104 -8.37 11.43 -4.84
C ALA A 104 -8.12 12.84 -5.37
N VAL A 105 -8.71 13.84 -4.73
CA VAL A 105 -8.53 15.25 -5.10
C VAL A 105 -7.46 15.87 -4.20
N VAL A 106 -6.47 16.51 -4.79
CA VAL A 106 -5.46 17.28 -4.09
C VAL A 106 -5.81 18.76 -4.20
N SER A 107 -6.19 19.37 -3.07
CA SER A 107 -6.66 20.76 -2.98
C SER A 107 -5.58 21.77 -2.57
N SER A 108 -4.40 21.30 -2.16
CA SER A 108 -3.33 22.17 -1.70
C SER A 108 -1.97 21.65 -2.13
N PRO A 109 -1.00 22.55 -2.41
CA PRO A 109 0.38 22.14 -2.65
C PRO A 109 0.95 21.35 -1.48
N TRP A 110 1.86 20.43 -1.80
CA TRP A 110 2.60 19.64 -0.80
C TRP A 110 3.39 20.54 0.14
N LYS A 111 3.44 20.18 1.42
CA LYS A 111 4.19 20.90 2.45
C LYS A 111 5.07 19.97 3.27
N VAL A 112 6.07 20.56 3.92
CA VAL A 112 6.87 19.86 4.95
C VAL A 112 5.92 19.31 6.00
N GLY A 113 6.05 18.02 6.29
CA GLY A 113 5.17 17.32 7.21
C GLY A 113 4.22 16.33 6.56
N ASP A 114 3.89 16.51 5.27
CA ASP A 114 2.94 15.65 4.58
C ASP A 114 3.47 14.22 4.44
N LEU A 115 2.56 13.27 4.61
CA LEU A 115 2.80 11.85 4.37
C LEU A 115 2.49 11.54 2.90
N ILE A 116 3.37 10.80 2.27
CA ILE A 116 3.25 10.47 0.85
C ILE A 116 3.50 8.99 0.61
N ASP A 117 2.94 8.46 -0.48
CA ASP A 117 3.36 7.22 -1.10
C ASP A 117 4.14 7.56 -2.38
N TRP A 118 5.45 7.38 -2.34
CA TRP A 118 6.35 7.73 -3.43
C TRP A 118 6.62 6.53 -4.33
N TRP A 119 6.24 6.61 -5.60
CA TRP A 119 6.61 5.59 -6.59
C TRP A 119 8.10 5.68 -6.91
N TYR A 120 8.86 4.68 -6.46
CA TYR A 120 10.30 4.58 -6.68
C TYR A 120 10.72 3.12 -6.77
N THR A 121 11.58 2.80 -7.74
CA THR A 121 12.04 1.42 -8.03
C THR A 121 10.87 0.43 -8.08
N ASP A 122 9.87 0.74 -8.89
CA ASP A 122 8.74 -0.13 -9.20
C ASP A 122 7.88 -0.57 -8.00
N CYS A 123 7.86 0.21 -6.94
CA CYS A 123 6.90 0.09 -5.84
C CYS A 123 6.64 1.44 -5.16
N PHE A 124 5.57 1.52 -4.37
CA PHE A 124 5.29 2.71 -3.56
C PHE A 124 6.02 2.64 -2.22
N TRP A 125 6.64 3.73 -1.81
CA TRP A 125 7.28 3.89 -0.51
C TRP A 125 6.55 4.91 0.33
N THR A 126 6.06 4.49 1.50
CA THR A 126 5.48 5.42 2.46
C THR A 126 6.57 6.25 3.12
N GLY A 127 6.45 7.57 3.04
CA GLY A 127 7.43 8.51 3.58
C GLY A 127 6.80 9.82 4.04
N LYS A 128 7.67 10.74 4.47
CA LYS A 128 7.29 12.08 4.92
C LYS A 128 8.16 13.14 4.25
N ILE A 129 7.54 14.22 3.79
CA ILE A 129 8.27 15.37 3.25
C ILE A 129 8.98 16.10 4.39
N THR A 130 10.28 16.30 4.23
CA THR A 130 11.16 16.96 5.21
C THR A 130 11.65 18.33 4.76
N GLU A 131 11.68 18.56 3.44
CA GLU A 131 12.19 19.80 2.85
C GLU A 131 11.54 20.00 1.48
N LEU A 132 11.19 21.25 1.15
CA LEU A 132 10.78 21.67 -0.18
C LEU A 132 12.01 22.26 -0.87
N MET A 133 12.43 21.69 -2.01
CA MET A 133 13.66 22.11 -2.69
C MET A 133 13.38 23.01 -3.89
N SER A 134 12.37 22.64 -4.69
CA SER A 134 11.83 23.41 -5.82
C SER A 134 10.36 23.05 -6.00
N ASP A 135 9.68 23.72 -6.93
CA ASP A 135 8.25 23.50 -7.22
C ASP A 135 7.90 22.03 -7.53
N ASP A 136 8.86 21.27 -8.07
CA ASP A 136 8.70 19.87 -8.49
C ASP A 136 9.53 18.87 -7.66
N LYS A 137 10.30 19.32 -6.66
CA LYS A 137 11.21 18.45 -5.89
C LYS A 137 11.10 18.66 -4.40
N VAL A 138 10.99 17.53 -3.71
CA VAL A 138 10.92 17.46 -2.26
C VAL A 138 11.92 16.44 -1.75
N LYS A 139 12.42 16.66 -0.53
CA LYS A 139 13.23 15.69 0.20
C LYS A 139 12.34 14.85 1.08
N VAL A 140 12.44 13.54 0.96
CA VAL A 140 11.58 12.58 1.65
C VAL A 140 12.40 11.72 2.60
N ILE A 141 11.91 11.55 3.82
CA ILE A 141 12.37 10.47 4.70
C ILE A 141 11.42 9.28 4.55
N ILE A 142 11.94 8.12 4.19
CA ILE A 142 11.15 6.88 4.09
C ILE A 142 11.02 6.28 5.48
N TYR A 143 9.82 5.81 5.83
CA TYR A 143 9.61 5.10 7.09
C TYR A 143 10.19 3.69 7.04
N TYR A 144 11.49 3.57 7.27
CA TYR A 144 12.07 2.33 7.75
C TYR A 144 11.51 2.12 9.14
N GLY A 145 10.54 1.21 9.33
CA GLY A 145 9.96 0.94 10.64
C GLY A 145 11.08 0.85 11.69
N GLU A 146 11.17 1.87 12.54
CA GLU A 146 12.36 2.15 13.35
C GLU A 146 12.69 0.95 14.26
N HIS A 147 13.99 0.80 14.52
CA HIS A 147 14.59 -0.28 15.29
C HIS A 147 14.18 -0.28 16.76
#